data_AF-B0M0F4-F1
#
_entry.id   AF-B0M0F4-F1
#
_cell.length_a   1.000
_cell.length_b   1.000
_cell.length_c   1.000
_cell.angle_alpha   90.00
_cell.angle_beta   90.00
_cell.angle_gamma   90.00
#
_symmetry.space_group_name_H-M   'P 1'
#
loop_
_entity.id
_entity.type
_entity.pdbx_description
1 polymer ?
#
loop_
_entity_poly.entity_id
_entity_poly.type
_entity_poly.pdbx_seq_one_letter_code
_entity_poly.pdbx_strand_id
1 'polypeptide(L)'
;RLYGGILHLRDSARISEKEKIKITEMYTSINGELCKIDKAYSGEIVILQNEFLKLNSVLGDTKLLPQREGIENPLPLLQTTVEPSKPQQREMLLDALLEISDSDPLLQYYVDSTTHEIILSFL
;
A
#
# COMPACT_ATOMS: atom_id res chain seq x y z
N ARG A 1 -5.11 -2.32 -10.50
CA ARG A 1 -6.00 -2.17 -11.68
C ARG A 1 -5.24 -1.42 -12.76
N LEU A 2 -5.27 -1.90 -14.00
CA LEU A 2 -4.60 -1.23 -15.12
C LEU A 2 -5.59 -0.25 -15.79
N TYR A 3 -5.26 1.04 -15.78
CA TYR A 3 -6.13 2.09 -16.33
C TYR A 3 -5.84 2.42 -17.80
N GLY A 4 -4.66 2.08 -18.30
CA GLY A 4 -4.24 2.34 -19.67
C GLY A 4 -3.02 1.51 -20.05
N GLY A 5 -2.80 1.34 -21.35
CA GLY A 5 -1.67 0.60 -21.89
C GLY A 5 -1.77 -0.93 -21.75
N ILE A 6 -0.62 -1.58 -21.86
CA ILE A 6 -0.43 -3.03 -21.72
C ILE A 6 0.75 -3.24 -20.78
N LEU A 7 0.58 -4.08 -19.77
CA LEU A 7 1.64 -4.44 -18.83
C LEU A 7 2.16 -5.84 -19.17
N HIS A 8 3.47 -5.98 -19.36
CA HIS A 8 4.12 -7.27 -19.60
C HIS A 8 4.91 -7.73 -18.38
N LEU A 9 5.03 -9.04 -18.23
CA LEU A 9 6.02 -9.62 -17.34
C LEU A 9 7.42 -9.14 -17.75
N ARG A 10 8.25 -8.83 -16.76
CA ARG A 10 9.60 -8.27 -16.84
C ARG A 10 9.68 -6.79 -17.22
N ASP A 11 8.55 -6.12 -17.43
CA ASP A 11 8.53 -4.67 -17.60
C ASP A 11 9.11 -3.97 -16.35
N SER A 12 9.74 -2.84 -16.59
CA SER A 12 10.16 -1.92 -15.53
C SER A 12 9.17 -0.77 -15.43
N ALA A 13 8.34 -0.79 -14.39
CA ALA A 13 7.34 0.24 -14.15
C ALA A 13 7.86 1.27 -13.15
N ARG A 14 7.58 2.56 -13.41
CA ARG A 14 7.92 3.66 -12.49
C ARG A 14 6.86 3.76 -11.40
N ILE A 15 7.27 3.84 -10.13
CA ILE A 15 6.34 4.13 -9.00
C ILE A 15 6.35 5.64 -8.71
N SER A 16 7.55 6.21 -8.65
CA SER A 16 7.79 7.60 -8.29
C SER A 16 8.87 8.19 -9.17
N GLU A 17 9.22 9.47 -9.00
CA GLU A 17 10.24 10.06 -9.84
C GLU A 17 11.60 9.35 -9.75
N LYS A 18 11.87 8.72 -8.60
CA LYS A 18 13.16 8.11 -8.26
C LYS A 18 13.11 6.58 -8.26
N GLU A 19 11.93 5.97 -8.21
CA GLU A 19 11.79 4.54 -8.00
C GLU A 19 11.13 3.83 -9.18
N LYS A 20 11.67 2.64 -9.49
CA LYS A 20 11.15 1.72 -10.50
C LYS A 20 11.12 0.32 -9.91
N ILE A 21 10.11 -0.46 -10.29
CA ILE A 21 10.03 -1.88 -9.98
C ILE A 21 10.04 -2.71 -11.26
N LYS A 22 10.58 -3.91 -11.14
CA LYS A 22 10.50 -4.92 -12.18
C LYS A 22 9.32 -5.84 -11.90
N ILE A 23 8.47 -6.05 -12.89
CA ILE A 23 7.34 -6.96 -12.77
C ILE A 23 7.86 -8.40 -12.93
N THR A 24 8.02 -9.12 -11.83
CA THR A 24 8.57 -10.49 -11.84
C THR A 24 7.49 -11.55 -11.90
N GLU A 25 6.34 -11.30 -11.28
CA GLU A 25 5.18 -12.19 -11.27
C GLU A 25 3.88 -11.40 -11.36
N MET A 26 2.93 -11.92 -12.15
CA MET A 26 1.62 -11.32 -12.37
C MET A 26 0.56 -12.41 -12.43
N TYR A 27 -0.56 -12.16 -11.75
CA TYR A 27 -1.67 -13.11 -11.65
C TYR A 27 -3.00 -12.42 -11.93
N THR A 28 -3.97 -13.20 -12.39
CA THR A 28 -5.39 -12.82 -12.44
C THR A 28 -6.21 -13.84 -11.65
N SER A 29 -7.44 -13.50 -11.30
CA SER A 29 -8.38 -14.44 -10.68
C SER A 29 -9.39 -14.92 -11.71
N ILE A 30 -9.44 -16.22 -11.95
CA ILE A 30 -10.42 -16.88 -12.83
C ILE A 30 -11.19 -17.87 -11.98
N ASN A 31 -12.50 -17.66 -11.83
CA ASN A 31 -13.38 -18.52 -11.01
C ASN A 31 -12.88 -18.73 -9.57
N GLY A 32 -12.20 -17.73 -8.99
CA GLY A 32 -11.64 -17.80 -7.63
C GLY A 32 -10.24 -18.41 -7.55
N GLU A 33 -9.70 -18.94 -8.65
CA GLU A 33 -8.33 -19.47 -8.69
C GLU A 33 -7.34 -18.41 -9.21
N LEU A 34 -6.13 -18.39 -8.65
CA LEU A 34 -5.04 -17.53 -9.10
C LEU A 34 -4.35 -18.17 -10.30
N CYS A 35 -4.45 -17.51 -11.46
CA CYS A 35 -3.80 -17.93 -12.69
C CYS A 35 -2.65 -16.99 -13.03
N LYS A 36 -1.45 -17.54 -13.25
CA LYS A 36 -0.28 -16.76 -13.68
C LYS A 36 -0.46 -16.28 -15.12
N ILE A 37 -0.10 -15.03 -15.38
CA ILE A 37 -0.23 -14.39 -16.69
C ILE A 37 1.04 -13.60 -17.04
N ASP A 38 1.32 -13.49 -18.34
CA ASP A 38 2.48 -12.74 -18.84
C ASP A 38 2.13 -11.35 -19.38
N LYS A 39 0.83 -11.08 -19.59
CA LYS A 39 0.32 -9.84 -20.16
C LYS A 39 -1.00 -9.45 -19.50
N ALA A 40 -1.18 -8.15 -19.32
CA ALA A 40 -2.43 -7.55 -18.87
C ALA A 40 -2.78 -6.33 -19.72
N TYR A 41 -4.06 -6.15 -20.00
CA TYR A 41 -4.61 -5.11 -20.84
C TYR A 41 -5.38 -4.07 -20.01
N SER A 42 -5.51 -2.86 -20.58
CA SER A 42 -6.30 -1.79 -19.98
C SER A 42 -7.70 -2.28 -19.58
N GLY A 43 -8.12 -1.94 -18.36
CA GLY A 43 -9.39 -2.37 -17.77
C GLY A 43 -9.30 -3.64 -16.92
N GLU A 44 -8.20 -4.39 -16.98
CA GLU A 44 -8.02 -5.59 -16.18
C GLU A 44 -7.56 -5.27 -14.75
N ILE A 45 -7.89 -6.18 -13.84
CA ILE A 45 -7.39 -6.20 -12.46
C ILE A 45 -6.44 -7.37 -12.35
N VAL A 46 -5.20 -7.06 -12.01
CA VAL A 46 -4.13 -8.05 -11.84
C VAL A 46 -3.49 -7.90 -10.48
N ILE A 47 -2.94 -8.99 -10.00
CA ILE A 47 -2.21 -9.10 -8.74
C ILE A 47 -0.73 -9.15 -9.09
N LEU A 48 0.03 -8.24 -8.49
CA LEU A 48 1.48 -8.18 -8.60
C LEU A 48 2.07 -8.60 -7.26
N GLN A 49 3.00 -9.55 -7.28
CA GLN A 49 3.76 -9.85 -6.07
C GLN A 49 4.92 -8.87 -5.94
N ASN A 50 4.91 -8.08 -4.87
CA ASN A 50 5.97 -7.13 -4.56
C ASN A 50 5.92 -6.75 -3.08
N GLU A 51 7.08 -6.69 -2.42
CA GLU A 51 7.19 -6.38 -0.98
C GLU A 51 7.27 -4.87 -0.69
N PHE A 52 7.45 -4.03 -1.72
CA PHE A 52 7.72 -2.60 -1.57
C PHE A 52 6.56 -1.71 -2.05
N LEU A 53 5.52 -2.28 -2.67
CA LEU A 53 4.38 -1.51 -3.15
C LEU A 53 3.38 -1.25 -2.01
N LYS A 54 3.18 0.03 -1.68
CA LYS A 54 2.14 0.46 -0.74
C LYS A 54 0.77 0.54 -1.41
N LEU A 55 -0.30 0.45 -0.61
CA LEU A 55 -1.65 0.67 -1.12
C LEU A 55 -1.77 2.04 -1.79
N ASN A 56 -2.58 2.12 -2.85
CA ASN A 56 -2.78 3.31 -3.67
C ASN A 56 -1.54 3.84 -4.43
N SER A 57 -0.40 3.15 -4.36
CA SER A 57 0.75 3.46 -5.21
C SER A 57 0.38 3.35 -6.68
N VAL A 58 0.88 4.29 -7.48
CA VAL A 58 0.61 4.36 -8.92
C VAL A 58 1.81 3.80 -9.68
N LEU A 59 1.55 2.89 -10.61
CA LEU A 59 2.55 2.38 -11.54
C LEU A 59 2.37 3.05 -12.90
N GLY A 60 3.39 3.79 -13.36
CA GLY A 60 3.41 4.49 -14.64
C GLY A 60 3.21 6.00 -14.53
N ASP A 61 2.55 6.60 -15.52
CA ASP A 61 2.32 8.04 -15.58
C ASP A 61 1.05 8.43 -14.80
N THR A 62 1.22 9.19 -13.71
CA THR A 62 0.12 9.67 -12.87
C THR A 62 -0.84 10.60 -13.61
N LYS A 63 -0.39 11.28 -14.67
CA LYS A 63 -1.24 12.18 -15.48
C LYS A 63 -2.27 11.44 -16.31
N LEU A 64 -2.05 10.15 -16.57
CA LEU A 64 -2.96 9.29 -17.33
C LEU A 64 -4.00 8.60 -16.45
N LEU A 65 -3.92 8.77 -15.13
CA LEU A 65 -4.95 8.25 -14.26
C LEU A 65 -6.26 8.99 -14.53
N PRO A 66 -7.40 8.27 -14.53
CA PRO A 66 -8.68 8.95 -14.46
C PRO A 66 -8.66 9.84 -13.22
N GLN A 67 -9.09 11.10 -13.37
CA GLN A 67 -9.19 12.03 -12.25
C GLN A 67 -10.12 11.43 -11.20
N ARG A 68 -9.54 10.74 -10.22
CA ARG A 68 -10.19 10.52 -8.94
C ARG A 68 -10.14 11.88 -8.27
N GLU A 69 -11.29 12.39 -7.83
CA GLU A 69 -11.28 13.35 -6.73
C GLU A 69 -10.39 12.73 -5.66
N GLY A 70 -9.26 13.38 -5.39
CA GLY A 70 -8.31 12.85 -4.42
C GLY A 70 -9.09 12.53 -3.16
N ILE A 71 -8.91 11.33 -2.61
CA ILE A 71 -9.27 11.15 -1.21
C ILE A 71 -8.32 12.11 -0.49
N GLU A 72 -8.81 13.30 -0.15
CA GLU A 72 -8.10 14.17 0.77
C GLU A 72 -7.85 13.29 1.99
N ASN A 73 -6.58 13.04 2.30
CA ASN A 73 -6.21 12.30 3.49
C ASN A 73 -6.58 13.23 4.65
N PRO A 74 -7.77 13.08 5.28
CA PRO A 74 -8.26 14.10 6.17
C PRO A 74 -7.37 14.09 7.40
N LEU A 75 -7.26 15.23 8.08
CA LEU A 75 -6.54 15.28 9.34
C LEU A 75 -7.17 14.28 10.32
N PRO A 76 -6.36 13.47 11.04
CA PRO A 76 -6.89 12.57 12.06
C PRO A 76 -7.75 13.35 13.06
N LEU A 77 -8.94 12.84 13.35
CA LEU A 77 -9.89 13.48 14.25
C LEU A 77 -9.72 13.01 15.70
N LEU A 78 -9.24 11.78 15.86
CA LEU A 78 -9.10 11.10 17.14
C LEU A 78 -7.67 10.62 17.34
N GLN A 79 -7.21 10.69 18.59
CA GLN A 79 -5.92 10.17 19.01
C GLN A 79 -6.07 9.41 20.33
N THR A 80 -5.33 8.32 20.46
CA THR A 80 -5.24 7.55 21.70
C THR A 80 -3.83 7.04 21.92
N THR A 81 -3.46 6.89 23.18
CA THR A 81 -2.26 6.13 23.56
C THR A 81 -2.59 4.64 23.54
N VAL A 82 -1.68 3.83 23.01
CA VAL A 82 -1.74 2.37 23.05
C VAL A 82 -0.49 1.81 23.73
N GLU A 83 -0.69 0.78 24.54
CA GLU A 83 0.40 0.07 25.22
C GLU A 83 0.19 -1.44 25.13
N PRO A 84 1.27 -2.23 25.00
CA PRO A 84 1.15 -3.67 25.04
C PRO A 84 0.86 -4.13 26.47
N SER A 85 0.00 -5.15 26.64
CA SER A 85 -0.29 -5.70 27.97
C SER A 85 0.96 -6.27 28.68
N LYS A 86 1.97 -6.68 27.91
CA LYS A 86 3.28 -7.12 28.40
C LYS A 86 4.37 -6.28 27.72
N PRO A 87 5.34 -5.73 28.47
CA PRO A 87 6.41 -4.91 27.90
C PRO A 87 7.20 -5.61 26.78
N GLN A 88 7.37 -6.94 26.87
CA GLN A 88 8.09 -7.74 25.88
C GLN A 88 7.39 -7.81 24.52
N GLN A 89 6.09 -7.48 24.44
CA GLN A 89 5.32 -7.50 23.19
C GLN A 89 5.35 -6.15 22.46
N ARG A 90 6.13 -5.19 22.94
CA ARG A 90 6.19 -3.85 22.34
C ARG A 90 6.63 -3.89 20.88
N GLU A 91 7.65 -4.67 20.54
CA GLU A 91 8.12 -4.81 19.15
C GLU A 91 7.03 -5.41 18.25
N MET A 92 6.42 -6.50 18.70
CA MET A 92 5.29 -7.13 17.98
C MET A 92 4.12 -6.17 17.75
N LEU A 93 3.84 -5.27 18.71
CA LEU A 93 2.82 -4.23 18.54
C LEU A 93 3.23 -3.20 17.48
N LEU A 94 4.49 -2.76 17.46
CA LEU A 94 4.98 -1.80 16.47
C LEU A 94 4.97 -2.39 15.05
N ASP A 95 5.35 -3.66 14.89
CA ASP A 95 5.31 -4.35 13.60
C ASP A 95 3.87 -4.47 13.08
N ALA A 96 2.92 -4.83 13.95
CA ALA A 96 1.51 -4.90 13.59
C ALA A 96 0.95 -3.52 13.20
N LEU A 97 1.30 -2.46 13.94
CA LEU A 97 0.87 -1.10 13.62
C LEU A 97 1.44 -0.61 12.29
N LEU A 98 2.69 -0.97 11.97
CA LEU A 98 3.31 -0.69 10.68
C LEU A 98 2.52 -1.32 9.54
N GLU A 99 2.24 -2.62 9.62
CA GLU A 99 1.50 -3.37 8.59
C GLU A 99 0.09 -2.78 8.34
N ILE A 100 -0.62 -2.43 9.41
CA ILE A 100 -1.96 -1.86 9.30
C ILE A 100 -1.89 -0.45 8.72
N SER A 101 -0.96 0.39 9.16
CA SER A 101 -0.80 1.77 8.63
C SER A 101 -0.39 1.81 7.15
N ASP A 102 0.34 0.80 6.67
CA ASP A 102 0.66 0.67 5.25
C ASP A 102 -0.56 0.24 4.41
N SER A 103 -1.53 -0.42 5.05
CA SER A 103 -2.77 -0.90 4.44
C SER A 103 -3.92 0.11 4.54
N ASP A 104 -3.94 0.96 5.57
CA ASP A 104 -4.96 1.97 5.81
C ASP A 104 -4.33 3.37 5.96
N PRO A 105 -4.42 4.24 4.92
CA PRO A 105 -3.80 5.56 4.96
C PRO A 105 -4.43 6.54 5.97
N LEU A 106 -5.59 6.19 6.54
CA LEU A 106 -6.29 6.97 7.56
C LEU A 106 -5.88 6.60 8.98
N LEU A 107 -5.15 5.49 9.15
CA LEU A 107 -4.59 5.05 10.42
C LEU A 107 -3.09 5.34 10.45
N GLN A 108 -2.66 6.17 11.40
CA GLN A 108 -1.25 6.54 11.56
C GLN A 108 -0.82 6.33 12.99
N TYR A 109 0.44 5.96 13.19
CA TYR A 109 1.01 5.88 14.53
C TYR A 109 2.39 6.55 14.59
N TYR A 110 2.74 7.02 15.78
CA TYR A 110 4.09 7.48 16.08
C TYR A 110 4.44 7.17 17.54
N VAL A 111 5.74 7.21 17.85
CA VAL A 111 6.24 7.06 19.23
C VAL A 111 6.63 8.45 19.72
N ASP A 112 6.01 8.90 20.81
CA ASP A 112 6.37 10.17 21.44
C ASP A 112 7.80 10.08 22.01
N SER A 113 8.68 11.01 21.63
CA SER A 113 10.09 10.97 22.03
C SER A 113 10.32 11.36 23.48
N THR A 114 9.35 12.02 24.12
CA THR A 114 9.41 12.44 25.52
C THR A 114 8.85 11.37 26.43
N THR A 115 7.63 10.90 26.16
CA THR A 115 6.92 9.93 27.02
C THR A 115 7.18 8.48 26.64
N HIS A 116 7.73 8.22 25.43
CA HIS A 116 7.89 6.88 24.85
C HIS A 116 6.56 6.13 24.63
N GLU A 117 5.44 6.85 24.72
CA GLU A 117 4.10 6.34 24.45
C GLU A 117 3.90 6.15 22.96
N ILE A 118 3.12 5.12 22.60
CA ILE A 118 2.73 4.89 21.20
C ILE A 118 1.40 5.61 21.01
N ILE A 119 1.36 6.60 20.12
CA ILE A 119 0.16 7.37 19.80
C ILE A 119 -0.41 6.85 18.49
N LEU A 120 -1.66 6.41 18.52
CA LEU A 120 -2.44 5.98 17.37
C LEU A 120 -3.43 7.09 17.00
N SER A 121 -3.45 7.49 15.73
CA SER A 121 -4.28 8.56 15.18
C SER A 121 -5.18 8.02 14.06
N PHE A 122 -6.46 8.38 14.07
CA PHE A 122 -7.47 7.91 13.11
C PHE A 122 -8.62 8.91 12.94
N LEU A 123 -9.52 8.67 11.97
CA LEU A 123 -10.75 9.44 11.75
C LEU A 123 -11.89 8.98 12.67
#